data_AF-A0A2Z6TF08-F1
#
_entry.id   AF-A0A2Z6TF08-F1
#
_cell.length_a   1.000
_cell.length_b   1.000
_cell.length_c   1.000
_cell.angle_alpha   90.00
_cell.angle_beta   90.00
_cell.angle_gamma   90.00
#
_symmetry.space_group_name_H-M   'P 1'
#
loop_
_entity.id
_entity.type
_entity.pdbx_description
1 polymer ?
#
loop_
_entity_poly.entity_id
_entity_poly.type
_entity_poly.pdbx_seq_one_letter_code
_entity_poly.pdbx_strand_id
1 'polypeptide(L)'
;MTETNNDFQQMESTIYSFAKDLYFKNIAMANLVSLNAQKDLLTLNEEQAQKMQEIRATLIDFCQPQVKAIIEVSGDAKDVKPDFDLVKNQVDQLLQNYDNLLKLVNYVKEIREKKGHRLTHEWKDMAERLDQMNIAEIKNIQANLDKKD
;
A
#
# COMPACT_ATOMS: atom_id res chain seq x y z
N MET A 1 -13.03 -23.88 -20.06
CA MET A 1 -12.04 -22.94 -19.51
C MET A 1 -10.85 -23.75 -19.08
N THR A 2 -9.66 -23.41 -19.56
CA THR A 2 -8.40 -24.07 -19.20
C THR A 2 -7.99 -23.66 -17.78
N GLU A 3 -7.25 -24.51 -17.06
CA GLU A 3 -6.74 -24.25 -15.70
C GLU A 3 -6.00 -22.90 -15.61
N THR A 4 -5.27 -22.53 -16.67
CA THR A 4 -4.57 -21.24 -16.81
C THR A 4 -5.48 -20.02 -16.70
N ASN A 5 -6.72 -20.11 -17.21
CA ASN A 5 -7.67 -18.99 -17.14
C ASN A 5 -8.27 -18.83 -15.74
N ASN A 6 -8.45 -19.95 -15.02
CA ASN A 6 -8.91 -19.92 -13.64
C ASN A 6 -7.83 -19.36 -12.70
N ASP A 7 -6.57 -19.76 -12.91
CA ASP A 7 -5.42 -19.22 -12.16
C ASP A 7 -5.30 -17.70 -12.35
N PHE A 8 -5.37 -17.22 -13.59
CA PHE A 8 -5.33 -15.78 -13.90
C PHE A 8 -6.46 -15.02 -13.20
N GLN A 9 -7.71 -15.47 -13.33
CA GLN A 9 -8.86 -14.82 -12.69
C GLN A 9 -8.76 -14.81 -11.15
N GLN A 10 -8.22 -15.86 -10.56
CA GLN A 10 -8.00 -15.92 -9.12
C GLN A 10 -6.93 -14.92 -8.67
N MET A 11 -5.81 -14.82 -9.39
CA MET A 11 -4.75 -13.84 -9.11
C MET A 11 -5.29 -12.41 -9.19
N GLU A 12 -6.01 -12.07 -10.26
CA GLU A 12 -6.58 -10.74 -10.47
C GLU A 12 -7.64 -10.38 -9.41
N SER A 13 -8.45 -11.36 -8.97
CA SER A 13 -9.41 -11.16 -7.85
C SER A 13 -8.71 -10.83 -6.53
N THR A 14 -7.60 -11.53 -6.23
CA THR A 14 -6.78 -11.27 -5.05
C THR A 14 -6.10 -9.90 -5.15
N ILE A 15 -5.52 -9.57 -6.30
CA ILE A 15 -4.90 -8.26 -6.60
C ILE A 15 -5.93 -7.15 -6.42
N TYR A 16 -7.12 -7.27 -7.01
CA TYR A 16 -8.19 -6.28 -6.90
C TYR A 16 -8.59 -6.01 -5.45
N SER A 17 -8.79 -7.08 -4.67
CA SER A 17 -9.20 -6.98 -3.27
C SER A 17 -8.12 -6.30 -2.41
N PHE A 18 -6.86 -6.68 -2.61
CA PHE A 18 -5.72 -6.07 -1.92
C PHE A 18 -5.54 -4.61 -2.33
N ALA A 19 -5.60 -4.31 -3.63
CA ALA A 19 -5.44 -2.96 -4.18
C ALA A 19 -6.50 -1.99 -3.63
N LYS A 20 -7.77 -2.42 -3.54
CA LYS A 20 -8.83 -1.60 -2.93
C LYS A 20 -8.54 -1.24 -1.48
N ASP A 21 -8.15 -2.23 -0.69
CA ASP A 21 -7.85 -2.00 0.72
C ASP A 21 -6.61 -1.09 0.88
N LEU A 22 -5.57 -1.33 0.08
CA LEU A 22 -4.37 -0.50 0.02
C LEU A 22 -4.69 0.96 -0.36
N TYR A 23 -5.55 1.17 -1.35
CA TYR A 23 -5.96 2.49 -1.82
C TYR A 23 -6.63 3.30 -0.69
N PHE A 24 -7.59 2.71 0.02
CA PHE A 24 -8.26 3.41 1.12
C PHE A 24 -7.32 3.67 2.31
N LYS A 25 -6.41 2.75 2.60
CA LYS A 25 -5.37 2.95 3.62
C LYS A 25 -4.41 4.06 3.24
N ASN A 26 -4.03 4.15 1.97
CA ASN A 26 -3.21 5.24 1.46
C ASN A 26 -3.90 6.61 1.65
N ILE A 27 -5.17 6.74 1.23
CA ILE A 27 -5.95 7.97 1.46
C ILE A 27 -6.02 8.31 2.95
N ALA A 28 -6.35 7.32 3.78
CA ALA A 28 -6.44 7.52 5.22
C ALA A 28 -5.11 7.98 5.81
N MET A 29 -3.99 7.40 5.39
CA MET A 29 -2.67 7.77 5.90
C MET A 29 -2.20 9.16 5.41
N ALA A 30 -2.47 9.51 4.16
CA ALA A 30 -2.24 10.86 3.65
C ALA A 30 -3.06 11.90 4.43
N ASN A 31 -4.32 11.57 4.77
CA ASN A 31 -5.17 12.39 5.62
C ASN A 31 -4.65 12.46 7.06
N LEU A 32 -4.15 11.36 7.62
CA LEU A 32 -3.52 11.38 8.95
C LEU A 32 -2.31 12.31 8.97
N VAL A 33 -1.45 12.29 7.94
CA VAL A 33 -0.34 13.26 7.86
C VAL A 33 -0.88 14.69 7.77
N SER A 34 -1.93 14.96 6.97
CA SER A 34 -2.54 16.30 6.88
C SER A 34 -3.19 16.79 8.18
N LEU A 35 -3.95 15.94 8.86
CA LEU A 35 -4.70 16.27 10.08
C LEU A 35 -3.78 16.34 11.31
N ASN A 36 -2.81 15.43 11.42
CA ASN A 36 -1.91 15.33 12.57
C ASN A 36 -0.61 16.14 12.42
N ALA A 37 -0.34 16.73 11.24
CA ALA A 37 0.70 17.75 11.06
C ALA A 37 0.53 18.96 12.00
N GLN A 38 -0.64 19.16 12.61
CA GLN A 38 -0.92 20.33 13.46
C GLN A 38 -1.14 20.07 14.94
N LYS A 39 -1.05 18.85 15.48
CA LYS A 39 -1.15 18.65 16.94
C LYS A 39 -0.14 17.66 17.49
N ASP A 40 -0.04 16.53 16.81
CA ASP A 40 0.78 15.39 17.20
C ASP A 40 2.26 15.53 16.79
N LEU A 41 2.48 16.38 15.79
CA LEU A 41 3.75 16.61 15.12
C LEU A 41 4.17 18.09 15.21
N LEU A 42 3.47 18.91 16.01
CA LEU A 42 3.86 20.31 16.27
C LEU A 42 5.24 20.47 16.93
N THR A 43 5.86 19.38 17.33
CA THR A 43 7.24 19.35 17.87
C THR A 43 8.26 18.90 16.84
N LEU A 44 7.87 18.66 15.59
CA LEU A 44 8.81 18.30 14.53
C LEU A 44 9.78 19.45 14.27
N ASN A 45 11.04 19.11 14.03
CA ASN A 45 11.95 20.04 13.39
C ASN A 45 11.63 20.13 11.87
N GLU A 46 12.22 21.11 11.20
CA GLU A 46 11.98 21.38 9.77
C GLU A 46 12.26 20.15 8.89
N GLU A 47 13.37 19.46 9.13
CA GLU A 47 13.75 18.23 8.41
C GLU A 47 12.69 17.13 8.55
N GLN A 48 12.17 16.91 9.76
CA GLN A 48 11.16 15.90 10.00
C GLN A 48 9.83 16.25 9.36
N ALA A 49 9.44 17.52 9.41
CA ALA A 49 8.23 18.00 8.76
C ALA A 49 8.32 17.85 7.24
N GLN A 50 9.46 18.21 6.65
CA GLN A 50 9.72 18.05 5.22
C GLN A 50 9.64 16.58 4.81
N LYS A 51 10.32 15.68 5.50
CA LYS A 51 10.32 14.25 5.17
C LYS A 51 8.91 13.64 5.24
N MET A 52 8.07 14.04 6.19
CA MET A 52 6.67 13.60 6.20
C MET A 52 5.88 14.13 5.01
N GLN A 53 6.08 15.39 4.62
CA GLN A 53 5.40 15.96 3.45
C GLN A 53 5.86 15.29 2.15
N GLU A 54 7.13 14.94 2.02
CA GLU A 54 7.67 14.18 0.89
C GLU A 54 7.04 12.78 0.79
N ILE A 55 6.93 12.06 1.92
CA ILE A 55 6.26 10.76 1.95
C ILE A 55 4.77 10.93 1.61
N ARG A 56 4.09 11.93 2.17
CA ARG A 56 2.68 12.21 1.85
C ARG A 56 2.48 12.54 0.36
N ALA A 57 3.34 13.36 -0.22
CA ALA A 57 3.31 13.67 -1.64
C ALA A 57 3.52 12.39 -2.47
N THR A 58 4.46 11.53 -2.08
CA THR A 58 4.65 10.21 -2.71
C THR A 58 3.38 9.36 -2.65
N LEU A 59 2.67 9.38 -1.52
CA LEU A 59 1.41 8.65 -1.37
C LEU A 59 0.32 9.18 -2.31
N ILE A 60 0.16 10.49 -2.42
CA ILE A 60 -0.90 11.13 -3.22
C ILE A 60 -0.57 11.13 -4.70
N ASP A 61 0.64 11.52 -5.07
CA ASP A 61 1.00 11.83 -6.46
C ASP A 61 1.43 10.59 -7.25
N PHE A 62 1.93 9.55 -6.55
CA PHE A 62 2.42 8.33 -7.19
C PHE A 62 1.62 7.09 -6.77
N CYS A 63 1.50 6.85 -5.46
CA CYS A 63 0.92 5.60 -4.98
C CYS A 63 -0.59 5.50 -5.27
N GLN A 64 -1.38 6.55 -4.98
CA GLN A 64 -2.82 6.52 -5.23
C GLN A 64 -3.19 6.33 -6.71
N PRO A 65 -2.62 7.09 -7.68
CA PRO A 65 -2.90 6.87 -9.10
C PRO A 65 -2.53 5.47 -9.56
N GLN A 66 -1.38 4.95 -9.12
CA GLN A 66 -0.92 3.62 -9.49
C GLN A 66 -1.87 2.53 -8.97
N VAL A 67 -2.21 2.55 -7.68
CA VAL A 67 -3.14 1.57 -7.10
C VAL A 67 -4.53 1.70 -7.73
N LYS A 68 -4.98 2.91 -8.05
CA LYS A 68 -6.26 3.13 -8.75
C LYS A 68 -6.26 2.47 -10.14
N ALA A 69 -5.18 2.64 -10.91
CA ALA A 69 -5.05 1.99 -12.21
C ALA A 69 -5.09 0.47 -12.09
N ILE A 70 -4.44 -0.11 -11.07
CA ILE A 70 -4.51 -1.56 -10.80
C ILE A 70 -5.94 -1.99 -10.49
N ILE A 71 -6.69 -1.23 -9.67
CA ILE A 71 -8.09 -1.54 -9.36
C ILE A 71 -8.95 -1.56 -10.63
N GLU A 72 -8.76 -0.60 -11.53
CA GLU A 72 -9.50 -0.52 -12.80
C GLU A 72 -9.18 -1.73 -13.68
N VAL A 73 -7.89 -2.03 -13.89
CA VAL A 73 -7.44 -3.16 -14.73
C VAL A 73 -7.90 -4.51 -14.17
N SER A 74 -7.67 -4.78 -12.87
CA SER A 74 -8.05 -6.05 -12.25
C SER A 74 -9.57 -6.22 -12.12
N GLY A 75 -10.32 -5.11 -12.10
CA GLY A 75 -11.78 -5.14 -12.11
C GLY A 75 -12.36 -5.70 -13.41
N ASP A 76 -11.66 -5.49 -14.52
CA ASP A 76 -12.06 -5.90 -15.87
C ASP A 76 -11.46 -7.26 -16.28
N ALA A 77 -10.70 -7.92 -15.39
CA ALA A 77 -9.94 -9.14 -15.68
C ALA A 77 -10.77 -10.33 -16.21
N LYS A 78 -12.09 -10.33 -15.99
CA LYS A 78 -12.99 -11.41 -16.47
C LYS A 78 -13.22 -11.36 -17.98
N ASP A 79 -13.04 -10.20 -18.59
CA ASP A 79 -13.38 -9.94 -20.00
C ASP A 79 -12.12 -9.83 -20.89
N VAL A 80 -10.94 -10.07 -20.32
CA VAL A 80 -9.64 -9.97 -21.01
C VAL A 80 -8.94 -11.32 -21.09
N LYS A 81 -7.97 -11.42 -22.01
CA LYS A 81 -7.10 -12.60 -22.09
C LYS A 81 -6.09 -12.58 -20.93
N PRO A 82 -5.65 -13.76 -20.43
CA PRO A 82 -4.59 -13.83 -19.44
C PRO A 82 -3.32 -13.09 -19.87
N ASP A 83 -2.84 -12.19 -19.02
CA ASP A 83 -1.60 -11.45 -19.18
C ASP A 83 -0.83 -11.52 -17.85
N PHE A 84 0.07 -12.50 -17.74
CA PHE A 84 0.81 -12.75 -16.49
C PHE A 84 1.95 -11.74 -16.27
N ASP A 85 2.44 -11.09 -17.32
CA ASP A 85 3.43 -10.01 -17.21
C ASP A 85 2.78 -8.77 -16.56
N LEU A 86 1.53 -8.48 -16.94
CA LEU A 86 0.73 -7.45 -16.29
C LEU A 86 0.49 -7.78 -14.81
N VAL A 87 0.10 -9.01 -14.49
CA VAL A 87 -0.08 -9.47 -13.10
C VAL A 87 1.21 -9.28 -12.28
N LYS A 88 2.36 -9.66 -12.84
CA LYS A 88 3.67 -9.47 -12.20
C LYS A 88 3.94 -7.99 -11.90
N ASN A 89 3.74 -7.13 -12.89
CA ASN A 89 3.90 -5.68 -12.72
C ASN A 89 2.96 -5.10 -11.66
N GLN A 90 1.69 -5.50 -11.65
CA GLN A 90 0.73 -5.04 -10.65
C GLN A 90 1.16 -5.48 -9.23
N VAL A 91 1.61 -6.72 -9.07
CA VAL A 91 2.06 -7.24 -7.78
C VAL A 91 3.28 -6.48 -7.26
N ASP A 92 4.30 -6.26 -8.11
CA ASP A 92 5.49 -5.51 -7.72
C ASP A 92 5.15 -4.09 -7.25
N GLN A 93 4.23 -3.43 -7.97
CA GLN A 93 3.74 -2.11 -7.63
C GLN A 93 2.98 -2.13 -6.30
N LEU A 94 2.08 -3.09 -6.09
CA LEU A 94 1.33 -3.22 -4.82
C LEU A 94 2.26 -3.43 -3.62
N LEU A 95 3.29 -4.27 -3.77
CA LEU A 95 4.29 -4.50 -2.72
C LEU A 95 5.08 -3.21 -2.41
N GLN A 96 5.54 -2.50 -3.43
CA GLN A 96 6.22 -1.21 -3.24
C GLN A 96 5.34 -0.18 -2.54
N ASN A 97 4.06 -0.13 -2.88
CA ASN A 97 3.09 0.79 -2.27
C ASN A 97 2.84 0.43 -0.80
N TYR A 98 2.69 -0.85 -0.48
CA TYR A 98 2.57 -1.33 0.89
C TYR A 98 3.80 -0.97 1.73
N ASP A 99 5.00 -1.17 1.20
CA ASP A 99 6.24 -0.82 1.88
C ASP A 99 6.36 0.68 2.14
N ASN A 100 5.86 1.54 1.25
CA ASN A 100 5.83 2.99 1.48
C ASN A 100 4.92 3.38 2.65
N LEU A 101 3.78 2.71 2.82
CA LEU A 101 2.91 2.90 3.99
C LEU A 101 3.59 2.45 5.29
N LEU A 102 4.28 1.31 5.26
CA LEU A 102 5.05 0.83 6.42
C LEU A 102 6.19 1.78 6.79
N LYS A 103 6.93 2.31 5.81
CA LYS A 103 8.00 3.30 6.02
C LYS A 103 7.46 4.54 6.72
N LEU A 104 6.27 5.02 6.35
CA LEU A 104 5.65 6.17 7.00
C LEU A 104 5.29 5.88 8.46
N VAL A 105 4.63 4.75 8.72
CA VAL A 105 4.29 4.33 10.09
C VAL A 105 5.53 4.18 10.96
N ASN A 106 6.58 3.54 10.45
CA ASN A 106 7.84 3.36 11.17
C ASN A 106 8.55 4.69 11.43
N TYR A 107 8.54 5.60 10.46
CA TYR A 107 9.10 6.94 10.64
C TYR A 107 8.40 7.71 11.77
N VAL A 108 7.06 7.62 11.84
CA VAL A 108 6.29 8.24 12.93
C VAL A 108 6.57 7.57 14.28
N LYS A 109 6.68 6.23 14.31
CA LYS A 109 7.08 5.47 15.52
C LYS A 109 8.43 5.97 16.04
N GLU A 110 9.43 6.07 15.18
CA GLU A 110 10.79 6.53 15.54
C GLU A 110 10.79 7.96 16.09
N ILE A 111 10.05 8.88 15.46
CA ILE A 111 9.93 10.27 15.94
C ILE A 111 9.33 10.30 17.34
N ARG A 112 8.29 9.50 17.59
CA ARG A 112 7.56 9.45 18.86
C ARG A 112 8.41 8.83 19.97
N GLU A 113 9.06 7.72 19.67
CA GLU A 113 9.93 7.02 20.61
C GLU A 113 11.11 7.88 21.06
N LYS A 114 11.77 8.59 20.12
CA LYS A 114 12.86 9.54 20.44
C LYS A 114 12.44 10.66 21.40
N LYS A 115 11.14 10.95 21.48
CA LYS A 115 10.55 11.96 22.37
C LYS A 115 9.92 11.36 23.64
N GLY A 116 10.07 10.05 23.85
CA GLY A 116 9.45 9.35 24.99
C GLY A 116 7.93 9.29 24.92
N HIS A 117 7.35 9.41 23.72
CA HIS A 117 5.92 9.40 23.49
C HIS A 117 5.46 8.11 22.81
N ARG A 118 4.23 7.70 23.09
CA ARG A 118 3.57 6.60 22.36
C ARG A 118 2.97 7.13 21.05
N LEU A 119 2.72 6.22 20.10
CA LEU A 119 1.83 6.50 18.98
C LEU A 119 0.46 6.94 19.50
N THR A 120 -0.20 7.84 18.77
CA THR A 120 -1.62 8.09 19.02
C THR A 120 -2.46 6.90 18.60
N HIS A 121 -3.73 6.92 19.02
CA HIS A 121 -4.68 5.88 18.66
C HIS A 121 -4.77 5.72 17.14
N GLU A 122 -4.84 6.81 16.38
CA GLU A 122 -4.99 6.76 14.92
C GLU A 122 -3.78 6.12 14.22
N TRP A 123 -2.57 6.45 14.65
CA TRP A 123 -1.34 5.84 14.10
C TRP A 123 -1.18 4.38 14.52
N LYS A 124 -1.60 4.04 15.74
CA LYS A 124 -1.60 2.67 16.24
C LYS A 124 -2.59 1.82 15.44
N ASP A 125 -3.81 2.30 15.27
CA ASP A 125 -4.87 1.63 14.51
C ASP A 125 -4.45 1.46 13.04
N MET A 126 -3.81 2.47 12.45
CA MET A 126 -3.30 2.34 11.09
C MET A 126 -2.21 1.26 10.99
N ALA A 127 -1.29 1.19 11.94
CA ALA A 127 -0.28 0.13 11.98
C ALA A 127 -0.92 -1.26 12.07
N GLU A 128 -1.88 -1.45 12.99
CA GLU A 128 -2.61 -2.72 13.13
C GLU A 128 -3.38 -3.09 11.86
N ARG A 129 -4.01 -2.11 11.21
CA ARG A 129 -4.72 -2.33 9.94
C ARG A 129 -3.79 -2.73 8.79
N LEU A 130 -2.55 -2.25 8.76
CA LEU A 130 -1.53 -2.68 7.78
C LEU A 130 -1.03 -4.09 8.07
N ASP A 131 -0.85 -4.45 9.34
CA ASP A 131 -0.44 -5.79 9.75
C ASP A 131 -1.51 -6.84 9.42
N GLN A 132 -2.79 -6.44 9.38
CA GLN A 132 -3.92 -7.28 8.98
C GLN A 132 -4.07 -7.43 7.45
N MET A 133 -3.30 -6.69 6.65
CA MET A 133 -3.37 -6.86 5.20
C MET A 133 -2.79 -8.21 4.79
N ASN A 134 -3.41 -8.85 3.80
CA ASN A 134 -3.00 -10.17 3.32
C ASN A 134 -1.80 -10.10 2.38
N ILE A 135 -0.69 -9.53 2.87
CA ILE A 135 0.55 -9.35 2.11
C ILE A 135 1.17 -10.69 1.69
N ALA A 136 0.93 -11.75 2.47
CA ALA A 136 1.42 -13.09 2.18
C ALA A 136 0.83 -13.64 0.87
N GLU A 137 -0.45 -13.42 0.60
CA GLU A 137 -1.06 -13.82 -0.66
C GLU A 137 -0.46 -13.10 -1.87
N ILE A 138 -0.21 -11.79 -1.77
CA ILE A 138 0.43 -11.02 -2.85
C ILE A 138 1.86 -11.51 -3.12
N LYS A 139 2.64 -11.75 -2.06
CA LYS A 139 3.99 -12.34 -2.18
C LYS A 139 3.97 -13.74 -2.79
N ASN A 140 2.96 -14.55 -2.48
CA ASN A 140 2.80 -15.87 -3.08
C ASN A 140 2.49 -15.79 -4.59
N ILE A 141 1.69 -14.81 -5.02
CA ILE A 141 1.46 -14.56 -6.46
C ILE A 141 2.80 -14.22 -7.13
N GLN A 142 3.57 -13.28 -6.57
CA GLN A 142 4.89 -12.90 -7.08
C GLN A 142 5.80 -14.13 -7.27
N ALA A 143 5.97 -14.91 -6.20
CA ALA A 143 6.83 -16.09 -6.20
C ALA A 143 6.37 -17.21 -7.15
N ASN A 144 5.07 -17.27 -7.46
CA ASN A 144 4.54 -18.24 -8.41
C ASN A 144 4.77 -17.81 -9.86
N LEU A 145 4.81 -16.50 -10.13
CA LEU A 145 5.11 -15.95 -11.45
C LEU A 145 6.61 -16.07 -11.76
N ASP A 146 7.48 -15.78 -10.79
CA ASP A 146 8.94 -15.90 -10.96
C ASP A 146 9.42 -17.35 -11.19
N LYS A 147 8.62 -18.36 -10.83
CA LYS A 147 8.91 -19.78 -11.12
C LYS A 147 8.48 -20.22 -12.51
N LYS A 148 7.70 -19.41 -13.21
CA LYS A 148 7.17 -19.70 -14.55
C LYS A 148 8.02 -19.05 -15.67
N ASP A 149 8.93 -18.15 -15.29
CA ASP A 149 9.98 -17.56 -16.13
C ASP A 149 11.21 -18.48 -16.23
#